data_AF-A0A6A5FFB7-F1
#
_entry.id   AF-A0A6A5FFB7-F1
#
_cell.length_a   1.000
_cell.length_b   1.000
_cell.length_c   1.000
_cell.angle_alpha   90.00
_cell.angle_beta   90.00
_cell.angle_gamma   90.00
#
_symmetry.space_group_name_H-M   'P 1'
#
loop_
_entity.id
_entity.type
_entity.pdbx_description
1 polymer ?
#
loop_
_entity_poly.entity_id
_entity_poly.type
_entity_poly.pdbx_seq_one_letter_code
_entity_poly.pdbx_strand_id
1 'polypeptide(L)'
;MRNLILVALIIQLVITVDINGFQFGDIISFKPRCIQFAGKQFYYQHFAIYVGDEDLPGKGSGANIYERLRAIDSCVFSTLDMAEDPKVTNYLDGYKDNNGNMYTAGTKQQIIERIKQSKNRCWAYEVISNNCEHLATYVRYGVKVALQFNMTGENRCNNNQLTQRIDTKHMIKYVRENPVCPKRAQQLRRLRSTPSINPLSLSCSLLLRPDVTCCVI
;
A
#
# COMPACT_ATOMS: atom_id res chain seq x y z
N MET A 1 -24.66 35.89 -10.08
CA MET A 1 -24.07 35.20 -8.92
C MET A 1 -24.01 33.68 -9.07
N ARG A 2 -25.09 32.98 -9.46
CA ARG A 2 -25.08 31.52 -9.70
C ARG A 2 -23.97 31.04 -10.66
N ASN A 3 -23.76 31.74 -11.78
CA ASN A 3 -22.75 31.35 -12.77
C ASN A 3 -21.32 31.55 -12.27
N LEU A 4 -21.07 32.55 -11.42
CA LEU A 4 -19.74 32.78 -10.82
C LEU A 4 -19.42 31.74 -9.74
N ILE A 5 -20.42 31.32 -8.96
CA ILE A 5 -20.28 30.23 -7.98
C ILE A 5 -20.01 28.91 -8.71
N LEU A 6 -20.72 28.63 -9.80
CA LEU A 6 -20.52 27.41 -10.58
C LEU A 6 -19.11 27.35 -11.19
N VAL A 7 -18.64 28.46 -11.78
CA VAL A 7 -17.29 28.55 -12.34
C VAL A 7 -16.23 28.41 -11.25
N ALA A 8 -16.41 29.05 -10.08
CA ALA A 8 -15.49 28.89 -8.95
C ALA A 8 -15.43 27.45 -8.43
N LEU A 9 -16.58 26.75 -8.33
CA LEU A 9 -16.63 25.34 -7.93
C LEU A 9 -15.98 24.41 -8.95
N ILE A 10 -16.19 24.66 -10.25
CA ILE A 10 -15.53 23.90 -11.32
C ILE A 10 -14.02 24.13 -11.27
N ILE A 11 -13.56 25.38 -11.10
CA ILE A 11 -12.13 25.69 -10.97
C ILE A 11 -11.54 25.05 -9.72
N GLN A 12 -12.24 25.08 -8.57
CA GLN A 12 -11.80 24.37 -7.35
C GLN A 12 -11.72 22.85 -7.57
N LEU A 13 -12.70 22.25 -8.25
CA LEU A 13 -12.70 20.82 -8.56
C LEU A 13 -11.53 20.45 -9.50
N VAL A 14 -11.26 21.29 -10.51
CA VAL A 14 -10.13 21.12 -11.43
C VAL A 14 -8.78 21.29 -10.72
N ILE A 15 -8.66 22.19 -9.74
CA ILE A 15 -7.43 22.34 -8.94
C ILE A 15 -7.17 21.10 -8.05
N THR A 16 -8.21 20.35 -7.65
CA THR A 16 -8.02 19.13 -6.84
C THR A 16 -7.58 17.90 -7.64
N VAL A 17 -7.71 17.92 -8.98
CA VAL A 17 -7.31 16.83 -9.86
C VAL A 17 -6.06 17.26 -10.61
N ASP A 18 -4.95 16.56 -10.37
CA ASP A 18 -3.70 16.82 -11.09
C ASP A 18 -3.88 16.59 -12.60
N ILE A 19 -3.02 17.20 -13.43
CA ILE A 19 -3.01 17.04 -14.90
C ILE A 19 -2.94 15.56 -15.34
N ASN A 20 -2.45 14.69 -14.46
CA ASN A 20 -2.33 13.25 -14.69
C ASN A 20 -3.56 12.43 -14.25
N GLY A 21 -4.61 13.08 -13.72
CA GLY A 21 -5.84 12.44 -13.24
C GLY A 21 -5.73 11.83 -11.84
N PHE A 22 -4.70 12.17 -11.07
CA PHE A 22 -4.51 11.74 -9.69
C PHE A 22 -4.96 12.82 -8.70
N GLN A 23 -5.49 12.38 -7.56
CA GLN A 23 -5.89 13.26 -6.47
C GLN A 23 -4.98 13.08 -5.26
N PHE A 24 -4.81 14.15 -4.48
CA PHE A 24 -4.07 14.07 -3.23
C PHE A 24 -4.63 12.96 -2.33
N GLY A 25 -3.76 12.06 -1.86
CA GLY A 25 -4.13 10.92 -1.03
C GLY A 25 -4.47 9.64 -1.78
N ASP A 26 -4.50 9.65 -3.12
CA ASP A 26 -4.69 8.44 -3.91
C ASP A 26 -3.58 7.43 -3.66
N ILE A 27 -3.97 6.17 -3.45
CA ILE A 27 -3.03 5.05 -3.48
C ILE A 27 -2.73 4.76 -4.95
N ILE A 28 -1.46 4.86 -5.32
CA ILE A 28 -0.97 4.56 -6.66
C ILE A 28 -0.30 3.19 -6.64
N SER A 29 -0.63 2.33 -7.59
CA SER A 29 0.02 1.04 -7.79
C SER A 29 0.79 0.95 -9.11
N PHE A 30 1.91 0.25 -9.05
CA PHE A 30 2.80 0.02 -10.19
C PHE A 30 2.66 -1.40 -10.74
N LYS A 31 3.26 -1.68 -11.90
CA LYS A 31 3.31 -3.06 -12.39
C LYS A 31 4.13 -3.93 -11.42
N PRO A 32 3.70 -5.17 -11.16
CA PRO A 32 4.40 -6.04 -10.23
C PRO A 32 5.76 -6.44 -10.81
N ARG A 33 6.75 -6.53 -9.92
CA ARG A 33 8.10 -7.02 -10.24
C ARG A 33 8.32 -8.37 -9.56
N CYS A 34 9.09 -9.24 -10.19
CA CYS A 34 9.52 -10.47 -9.53
C CYS A 34 10.63 -10.15 -8.51
N ILE A 35 10.43 -10.53 -7.25
CA ILE A 35 11.42 -10.38 -6.19
C ILE A 35 11.78 -11.74 -5.61
N GLN A 36 13.02 -11.86 -5.14
CA GLN A 36 13.46 -13.02 -4.36
C GLN A 36 13.38 -12.72 -2.85
N PHE A 37 12.73 -13.61 -2.11
CA PHE A 37 12.59 -13.56 -0.66
C PHE A 37 12.58 -14.98 -0.09
N ALA A 38 13.38 -15.24 0.96
CA ALA A 38 13.47 -16.55 1.62
C ALA A 38 13.69 -17.75 0.65
N GLY A 39 14.53 -17.57 -0.37
CA GLY A 39 14.82 -18.60 -1.37
C GLY A 39 13.69 -18.87 -2.39
N LYS A 40 12.59 -18.12 -2.31
CA LYS A 40 11.44 -18.23 -3.21
C LYS A 40 11.28 -16.94 -4.03
N GLN A 41 10.66 -17.06 -5.20
CA GLN A 41 10.33 -15.94 -6.07
C GLN A 41 8.86 -15.56 -5.91
N PHE A 42 8.58 -14.25 -5.84
CA PHE A 42 7.24 -13.72 -5.65
C PHE A 42 7.00 -12.53 -6.58
N TYR A 43 5.77 -12.38 -7.07
CA TYR A 43 5.32 -11.12 -7.65
C TYR A 43 5.04 -10.11 -6.53
N TYR A 44 5.67 -8.95 -6.64
CA TYR A 44 5.56 -7.85 -5.68
C TYR A 44 5.09 -6.59 -6.40
N GLN A 45 3.90 -6.13 -6.04
CA GLN A 45 3.36 -4.88 -6.53
C GLN A 45 3.82 -3.75 -5.60
N HIS A 46 4.35 -2.68 -6.18
CA HIS A 46 4.73 -1.49 -5.43
C HIS A 46 3.54 -0.54 -5.30
N PHE A 47 3.50 0.22 -4.20
CA PHE A 47 2.43 1.15 -3.85
C PHE A 47 3.00 2.45 -3.29
N ALA A 48 2.36 3.57 -3.63
CA ALA A 48 2.71 4.90 -3.16
C ALA A 48 1.44 5.72 -2.87
N ILE A 49 1.59 6.89 -2.24
CA ILE A 49 0.53 7.89 -2.07
C ILE A 49 0.82 9.07 -2.97
N TYR A 50 -0.15 9.47 -3.78
CA TYR A 50 -0.07 10.71 -4.52
C TYR A 50 -0.18 11.91 -3.59
N VAL A 51 0.80 12.80 -3.63
CA VAL A 51 0.84 14.03 -2.82
C VAL A 51 0.84 15.31 -3.66
N GLY A 52 0.81 15.21 -4.99
CA GLY A 52 0.76 16.35 -5.92
C GLY A 52 1.79 17.41 -5.61
N ASP A 53 1.39 18.68 -5.63
CA ASP A 53 2.24 19.84 -5.29
C ASP A 53 2.13 20.28 -3.82
N GLU A 54 1.49 19.48 -2.96
CA GLU A 54 1.30 19.87 -1.55
C GLU A 54 2.61 20.16 -0.82
N ASP A 55 2.66 21.26 -0.08
CA ASP A 55 3.83 21.63 0.72
C ASP A 55 3.93 20.72 1.95
N LEU A 56 4.90 19.80 1.92
CA LEU A 56 5.12 18.79 2.95
C LEU A 56 6.55 18.87 3.47
N PRO A 57 6.77 18.77 4.80
CA PRO A 57 8.11 18.84 5.37
C PRO A 57 9.06 17.77 4.79
N GLY A 58 10.19 18.23 4.24
CA GLY A 58 11.21 17.36 3.64
C GLY A 58 10.82 16.74 2.30
N LYS A 59 9.83 17.31 1.60
CA LYS A 59 9.51 17.03 0.20
C LYS A 59 10.32 17.97 -0.70
N GLY A 60 11.12 17.40 -1.60
CA GLY A 60 11.88 18.16 -2.59
C GLY A 60 11.01 18.68 -3.73
N SER A 61 11.54 19.64 -4.50
CA SER A 61 10.88 20.12 -5.73
C SER A 61 10.71 18.98 -6.73
N GLY A 62 9.53 18.91 -7.37
CA GLY A 62 9.19 17.89 -8.37
C GLY A 62 8.84 16.49 -7.80
N ALA A 63 8.97 16.28 -6.48
CA ALA A 63 8.44 15.08 -5.86
C ALA A 63 6.91 15.21 -5.73
N ASN A 64 6.16 14.19 -6.11
CA ASN A 64 4.69 14.20 -6.11
C ASN A 64 4.08 12.88 -5.62
N ILE A 65 4.91 11.93 -5.17
CA ILE A 65 4.49 10.75 -4.44
C ILE A 65 5.23 10.59 -3.11
N TYR A 66 4.59 9.94 -2.15
CA TYR A 66 5.17 9.49 -0.90
C TYR A 66 5.12 7.98 -0.83
N GLU A 67 6.27 7.33 -0.64
CA GLU A 67 6.40 5.89 -0.81
C GLU A 67 7.39 5.26 0.16
N ARG A 68 7.40 3.93 0.18
CA ARG A 68 8.35 3.13 0.95
C ARG A 68 9.21 2.30 0.01
N LEU A 69 10.51 2.55 -0.02
CA LEU A 69 11.43 1.75 -0.83
C LEU A 69 11.91 0.50 -0.08
N ARG A 70 12.54 -0.44 -0.80
CA ARG A 70 13.12 -1.67 -0.25
C ARG A 70 14.50 -1.42 0.40
N ALA A 71 14.73 -0.23 0.94
CA ALA A 71 15.95 0.15 1.66
C ALA A 71 15.63 0.43 3.14
N ILE A 72 16.64 0.37 4.01
CA ILE A 72 16.50 0.69 5.44
C ILE A 72 16.01 2.15 5.56
N ASP A 73 14.98 2.37 6.39
CA ASP A 73 14.38 3.68 6.72
C ASP A 73 13.89 4.54 5.54
N SER A 74 13.47 3.92 4.44
CA SER A 74 13.20 4.62 3.18
C SER A 74 11.73 5.03 2.95
N CYS A 75 11.12 5.72 3.91
CA CYS A 75 9.86 6.42 3.70
C CYS A 75 10.18 7.80 3.10
N VAL A 76 10.00 7.94 1.79
CA VAL A 76 10.58 9.04 1.01
C VAL A 76 9.54 9.72 0.14
N PHE A 77 9.85 10.94 -0.25
CA PHE A 77 9.15 11.60 -1.36
C PHE A 77 9.95 11.36 -2.64
N SER A 78 9.24 11.01 -3.71
CA SER A 78 9.81 10.72 -5.03
C SER A 78 8.97 11.35 -6.12
N THR A 79 9.48 11.32 -7.35
CA THR A 79 8.76 11.73 -8.54
C THR A 79 8.04 10.52 -9.15
N LEU A 80 6.77 10.69 -9.48
CA LEU A 80 5.95 9.71 -10.18
C LEU A 80 6.43 9.56 -11.62
N ASP A 81 6.87 8.36 -11.98
CA ASP A 81 7.20 8.02 -13.36
C ASP A 81 5.98 7.44 -14.09
N MET A 82 5.45 8.21 -15.05
CA MET A 82 4.32 7.79 -15.87
C MET A 82 4.65 6.63 -16.81
N ALA A 83 5.94 6.39 -17.13
CA ALA A 83 6.38 5.25 -17.92
C ALA A 83 6.18 3.91 -17.17
N GLU A 84 6.09 3.93 -15.84
CA GLU A 84 5.76 2.76 -15.03
C GLU A 84 4.24 2.41 -15.06
N ASP A 85 3.45 3.14 -15.86
CA ASP A 85 2.00 2.97 -16.05
C ASP A 85 1.21 3.01 -14.73
N PRO A 86 1.39 4.00 -13.84
CA PRO A 86 0.73 4.05 -12.54
C PRO A 86 -0.79 3.99 -12.63
N LYS A 87 -1.45 3.37 -11.63
CA LYS A 87 -2.92 3.30 -11.52
C LYS A 87 -3.40 3.62 -10.13
N VAL A 88 -4.55 4.28 -10.03
CA VAL A 88 -5.26 4.47 -8.76
C VAL A 88 -5.79 3.12 -8.23
N THR A 89 -5.51 2.84 -6.97
CA THR A 89 -5.81 1.57 -6.30
C THR A 89 -6.33 1.82 -4.89
N ASN A 90 -7.37 2.65 -4.79
CA ASN A 90 -8.10 2.94 -3.55
C ASN A 90 -9.08 1.80 -3.17
N TYR A 91 -8.57 0.56 -3.07
CA TYR A 91 -9.39 -0.65 -3.05
C TYR A 91 -10.22 -0.86 -1.77
N LEU A 92 -9.96 -0.11 -0.69
CA LEU A 92 -10.78 -0.14 0.53
C LEU A 92 -11.87 0.94 0.54
N ASP A 93 -11.90 1.88 -0.42
CA ASP A 93 -12.93 2.91 -0.43
C ASP A 93 -14.33 2.30 -0.50
N GLY A 94 -15.19 2.67 0.46
CA GLY A 94 -16.56 2.18 0.56
C GLY A 94 -16.69 0.74 1.07
N TYR A 95 -15.59 0.08 1.45
CA TYR A 95 -15.66 -1.18 2.17
C TYR A 95 -16.11 -0.94 3.62
N LYS A 96 -16.93 -1.85 4.15
CA LYS A 96 -17.42 -1.83 5.53
C LYS A 96 -16.97 -3.09 6.24
N ASP A 97 -16.30 -2.92 7.37
CA ASP A 97 -15.83 -4.05 8.17
C ASP A 97 -16.93 -4.72 8.99
N ASN A 98 -16.57 -5.84 9.61
CA ASN A 98 -17.45 -6.59 10.50
C ASN A 98 -17.86 -5.80 11.76
N ASN A 99 -17.11 -4.75 12.12
CA ASN A 99 -17.42 -3.85 13.23
C ASN A 99 -18.30 -2.66 12.80
N GLY A 100 -18.62 -2.57 11.50
CA GLY A 100 -19.42 -1.51 10.91
C GLY A 100 -18.65 -0.25 10.51
N ASN A 101 -17.33 -0.22 10.62
CA ASN A 101 -16.50 0.89 10.19
C ASN A 101 -16.42 0.92 8.66
N MET A 102 -16.74 2.07 8.08
CA MET A 102 -16.61 2.31 6.65
C MET A 102 -15.26 2.94 6.35
N TYR A 103 -14.56 2.37 5.38
CA TYR A 103 -13.26 2.83 4.93
C TYR A 103 -13.43 3.95 3.91
N THR A 104 -12.87 5.11 4.25
CA THR A 104 -12.82 6.29 3.39
C THR A 104 -11.43 6.92 3.49
N ALA A 105 -11.05 7.69 2.48
CA ALA A 105 -9.85 8.50 2.57
C ALA A 105 -9.92 9.39 3.83
N GLY A 106 -8.79 9.49 4.54
CA GLY A 106 -8.63 10.48 5.58
C GLY A 106 -8.74 11.88 5.00
N THR A 107 -9.09 12.85 5.86
CA THR A 107 -8.99 14.27 5.50
C THR A 107 -7.56 14.62 5.10
N LYS A 108 -7.39 15.71 4.34
CA LYS A 108 -6.07 16.22 3.96
C LYS A 108 -5.15 16.35 5.17
N GLN A 109 -5.65 16.91 6.27
CA GLN A 109 -4.93 17.06 7.54
C GLN A 109 -4.49 15.71 8.11
N GLN A 110 -5.40 14.72 8.16
CA GLN A 110 -5.07 13.37 8.65
C GLN A 110 -4.01 12.68 7.79
N ILE A 111 -4.10 12.79 6.46
CA ILE A 111 -3.10 12.24 5.54
C ILE A 111 -1.74 12.90 5.78
N ILE A 112 -1.68 14.23 5.87
CA ILE A 112 -0.44 14.98 6.16
C ILE A 112 0.15 14.53 7.50
N GLU A 113 -0.68 14.38 8.52
CA GLU A 113 -0.24 13.99 9.86
C GLU A 113 0.34 12.57 9.87
N ARG A 114 -0.29 11.62 9.16
CA ARG A 114 0.23 10.25 8.99
C ARG A 114 1.51 10.19 8.16
N ILE A 115 1.67 11.06 7.17
CA ILE A 115 2.93 11.23 6.43
C ILE A 115 4.03 11.70 7.39
N LYS A 116 3.78 12.74 8.20
CA LYS A 116 4.73 13.24 9.21
C LYS A 116 5.11 12.14 10.21
N GLN A 117 4.12 11.41 10.72
CA GLN A 117 4.33 10.31 11.68
C GLN A 117 5.19 9.18 11.08
N SER A 118 4.86 8.74 9.86
CA SER A 118 5.60 7.66 9.17
C SER A 118 6.98 8.09 8.67
N LYS A 119 7.20 9.36 8.34
CA LYS A 119 8.53 9.89 7.97
C LYS A 119 9.47 9.94 9.17
N ASN A 120 8.97 10.40 10.32
CA ASN A 120 9.75 10.46 11.57
C ASN A 120 10.08 9.07 12.15
N ARG A 121 9.24 8.08 11.86
CA ARG A 121 9.39 6.70 12.35
C ARG A 121 9.09 5.73 11.22
N CYS A 122 9.93 5.77 10.20
CA CYS A 122 9.82 4.78 9.13
C CYS A 122 10.19 3.42 9.72
N TRP A 123 9.18 2.57 9.90
CA TRP A 123 9.37 1.24 10.50
C TRP A 123 10.38 0.41 9.68
N ALA A 124 11.05 -0.61 10.26
CA ALA A 124 11.98 -1.45 9.51
C ALA A 124 11.28 -2.24 8.40
N TYR A 125 11.85 -2.29 7.19
CA TYR A 125 11.17 -2.91 6.04
C TYR A 125 11.02 -4.43 6.23
N GLU A 126 9.78 -4.91 6.15
CA GLU A 126 9.49 -6.35 6.07
C GLU A 126 8.63 -6.61 4.84
N VAL A 127 9.11 -7.49 3.94
CA VAL A 127 8.44 -7.84 2.67
C VAL A 127 6.96 -8.18 2.89
N ILE A 128 6.63 -8.90 3.96
CA ILE A 128 5.28 -9.42 4.24
C ILE A 128 4.47 -8.52 5.19
N SER A 129 5.09 -7.87 6.17
CA SER A 129 4.35 -7.23 7.29
C SER A 129 4.46 -5.71 7.35
N ASN A 130 5.49 -5.12 6.75
CA ASN A 130 5.73 -3.68 6.79
C ASN A 130 6.38 -3.23 5.48
N ASN A 131 5.56 -3.27 4.44
CA ASN A 131 5.92 -3.04 3.06
C ASN A 131 5.22 -1.76 2.53
N CYS A 132 5.37 -1.46 1.23
CA CYS A 132 4.81 -0.24 0.66
C CYS A 132 3.27 -0.19 0.68
N GLU A 133 2.58 -1.33 0.54
CA GLU A 133 1.12 -1.40 0.61
C GLU A 133 0.62 -1.02 2.02
N HIS A 134 1.29 -1.48 3.07
CA HIS A 134 0.97 -1.11 4.46
C HIS A 134 1.18 0.38 4.72
N LEU A 135 2.23 0.99 4.14
CA LEU A 135 2.44 2.44 4.26
C LEU A 135 1.30 3.19 3.57
N ALA A 136 0.98 2.82 2.34
CA ALA A 136 -0.04 3.51 1.54
C ALA A 136 -1.42 3.43 2.22
N THR A 137 -1.83 2.25 2.64
CA THR A 137 -3.11 2.07 3.36
C THR A 137 -3.12 2.80 4.70
N TYR A 138 -2.00 2.83 5.43
CA TYR A 138 -1.91 3.59 6.68
C TYR A 138 -2.08 5.08 6.44
N VAL A 139 -1.41 5.65 5.44
CA VAL A 139 -1.51 7.07 5.14
C VAL A 139 -2.93 7.43 4.71
N ARG A 140 -3.52 6.69 3.76
CA ARG A 140 -4.89 6.96 3.27
C ARG A 140 -5.96 6.70 4.32
N TYR A 141 -5.95 5.53 4.96
CA TYR A 141 -7.06 5.05 5.79
C TYR A 141 -6.81 5.09 7.30
N GLY A 142 -5.55 5.25 7.72
CA GLY A 142 -5.16 5.16 9.13
C GLY A 142 -4.92 3.73 9.61
N VAL A 143 -4.99 2.75 8.71
CA VAL A 143 -4.86 1.33 9.01
C VAL A 143 -3.83 0.65 8.12
N LYS A 144 -3.10 -0.33 8.64
CA LYS A 144 -2.07 -1.04 7.88
C LYS A 144 -2.65 -2.31 7.26
N VAL A 145 -2.90 -2.29 5.96
CA VAL A 145 -3.47 -3.41 5.20
C VAL A 145 -2.57 -3.74 4.02
N ALA A 146 -2.38 -5.04 3.76
CA ALA A 146 -1.79 -5.49 2.51
C ALA A 146 -2.43 -6.79 2.02
N LEU A 147 -2.88 -6.79 0.77
CA LEU A 147 -3.51 -7.94 0.13
C LEU A 147 -2.57 -8.67 -0.82
N GLN A 148 -1.50 -8.01 -1.29
CA GLN A 148 -0.69 -8.52 -2.39
C GLN A 148 -0.25 -9.97 -2.16
N PHE A 149 0.24 -10.33 -0.96
CA PHE A 149 0.70 -11.70 -0.66
C PHE A 149 -0.42 -12.72 -0.62
N ASN A 150 -1.60 -12.33 -0.15
CA ASN A 150 -2.76 -13.20 -0.11
C ASN A 150 -3.29 -13.50 -1.52
N MET A 151 -3.22 -12.50 -2.40
CA MET A 151 -3.70 -12.60 -3.77
C MET A 151 -2.71 -13.27 -4.72
N THR A 152 -1.40 -13.14 -4.49
CA THR A 152 -0.36 -13.71 -5.38
C THR A 152 0.18 -15.06 -4.94
N GLY A 153 0.08 -15.43 -3.65
CA GLY A 153 0.59 -16.71 -3.13
C GLY A 153 2.08 -16.98 -3.40
N GLU A 154 2.50 -18.25 -3.26
CA GLU A 154 3.79 -18.77 -3.75
C GLU A 154 3.73 -19.09 -5.25
N ASN A 155 3.36 -18.11 -6.06
CA ASN A 155 3.50 -18.28 -7.50
C ASN A 155 4.98 -18.04 -7.87
N ARG A 156 5.70 -19.12 -8.18
CA ARG A 156 7.01 -19.02 -8.84
C ARG A 156 6.84 -18.10 -10.05
N CYS A 157 7.80 -17.20 -10.31
CA CYS A 157 7.79 -16.32 -11.47
C CYS A 157 8.03 -17.12 -12.77
N ASN A 158 7.21 -18.14 -13.02
CA ASN A 158 7.31 -19.07 -14.12
C ASN A 158 6.41 -18.55 -15.24
N ASN A 159 7.04 -17.90 -16.22
CA ASN A 159 6.46 -17.35 -17.45
C ASN A 159 5.34 -16.29 -17.28
N ASN A 160 5.63 -15.10 -17.83
CA ASN A 160 4.83 -13.98 -18.38
C ASN A 160 3.32 -13.79 -18.15
N GLN A 161 2.56 -14.66 -17.49
CA GLN A 161 1.12 -14.46 -17.26
C GLN A 161 0.82 -13.63 -15.99
N LEU A 162 1.71 -13.62 -15.00
CA LEU A 162 1.53 -12.88 -13.74
C LEU A 162 2.32 -11.55 -13.70
N THR A 163 2.91 -11.12 -14.81
CA THR A 163 3.31 -9.71 -15.03
C THR A 163 2.10 -8.77 -15.04
N GLN A 164 0.89 -9.32 -15.06
CA GLN A 164 -0.35 -8.57 -14.96
C GLN A 164 -0.53 -8.05 -13.53
N ARG A 165 -0.59 -6.72 -13.43
CA ARG A 165 -0.98 -5.97 -12.22
C ARG A 165 -2.17 -6.63 -11.53
N ILE A 166 -2.12 -6.69 -10.19
CA ILE A 166 -3.31 -7.02 -9.40
C ILE A 166 -4.26 -5.84 -9.57
N ASP A 167 -5.23 -6.00 -10.47
CA ASP A 167 -6.23 -4.98 -10.79
C ASP A 167 -7.01 -4.60 -9.53
N THR A 168 -7.24 -3.30 -9.33
CA THR A 168 -8.04 -2.73 -8.24
C THR A 168 -9.38 -3.45 -8.11
N LYS A 169 -10.05 -3.83 -9.21
CA LYS A 169 -11.32 -4.55 -9.18
C LYS A 169 -11.21 -5.93 -8.51
N HIS A 170 -10.08 -6.61 -8.71
CA HIS A 170 -9.82 -7.91 -8.09
C HIS A 170 -9.48 -7.75 -6.61
N MET A 171 -8.79 -6.67 -6.23
CA MET A 171 -8.55 -6.36 -4.81
C MET A 171 -9.87 -6.07 -4.10
N ILE A 172 -10.75 -5.25 -4.70
CA ILE A 172 -12.10 -4.97 -4.18
C ILE A 172 -12.90 -6.26 -4.01
N LYS A 173 -12.92 -7.11 -5.05
CA LYS A 173 -13.59 -8.42 -5.00
C LYS A 173 -13.05 -9.28 -3.85
N TYR A 174 -11.72 -9.38 -3.75
CA TYR A 174 -11.04 -10.18 -2.73
C TYR A 174 -11.43 -9.75 -1.32
N VAL A 175 -11.39 -8.45 -1.01
CA VAL A 175 -11.75 -7.94 0.33
C VAL A 175 -13.21 -8.24 0.67
N ARG A 176 -14.12 -8.12 -0.30
CA ARG A 176 -15.55 -8.40 -0.09
C ARG A 176 -15.84 -9.88 0.14
N GLU A 177 -15.09 -10.75 -0.53
CA GLU A 177 -15.24 -12.21 -0.42
C GLU A 177 -14.46 -12.81 0.77
N ASN A 178 -13.45 -12.09 1.30
CA ASN A 178 -12.58 -12.55 2.38
C ASN A 178 -12.55 -11.53 3.53
N PRO A 179 -13.67 -11.31 4.24
CA PRO A 179 -13.80 -10.28 5.28
C PRO A 179 -13.06 -10.61 6.59
N VAL A 180 -12.32 -11.72 6.63
CA VAL A 180 -11.48 -12.11 7.76
C VAL A 180 -10.11 -12.48 7.20
N CYS A 181 -9.10 -11.69 7.53
CA CYS A 181 -7.75 -12.01 7.12
C CYS A 181 -7.15 -13.18 7.91
N PRO A 182 -6.43 -14.11 7.25
CA PRO A 182 -5.71 -15.17 7.96
C PRO A 182 -4.61 -14.57 8.85
N LYS A 183 -4.58 -14.97 10.12
CA LYS A 183 -3.57 -14.53 11.11
C LYS A 183 -2.14 -14.69 10.56
N ARG A 184 -1.23 -13.77 10.90
CA ARG A 184 0.22 -13.79 10.55
C ARG A 184 0.88 -15.18 10.72
N ALA A 185 0.45 -15.95 11.72
CA ALA A 185 0.91 -17.31 11.97
C ALA A 185 0.52 -18.33 10.88
N GLN A 186 -0.65 -18.19 10.23
CA GLN A 186 -1.07 -19.07 9.13
C GLN A 186 -0.30 -18.79 7.83
N GLN A 187 -0.02 -17.52 7.52
CA GLN A 187 0.83 -17.13 6.38
C GLN A 187 2.26 -17.67 6.53
N LEU A 188 2.89 -17.48 7.70
CA LEU A 188 4.23 -17.99 7.97
C LEU A 188 4.28 -19.54 8.00
N ARG A 189 3.21 -20.21 8.46
CA ARG A 189 3.12 -21.68 8.43
C ARG A 189 3.02 -22.24 7.00
N ARG A 190 2.25 -21.60 6.10
CA ARG A 190 2.20 -22.01 4.69
C ARG A 190 3.57 -21.90 4.00
N LEU A 191 4.35 -20.86 4.34
CA LEU A 191 5.71 -20.69 3.82
C LEU A 191 6.69 -21.75 4.35
N ARG A 192 6.45 -22.29 5.57
CA ARG A 192 7.30 -23.29 6.25
C ARG A 192 6.90 -24.74 5.98
N SER A 193 5.68 -25.03 5.51
CA SER A 193 5.16 -26.41 5.41
C SER A 193 5.58 -27.20 4.16
N THR A 194 6.65 -26.79 3.45
CA THR A 194 7.28 -27.66 2.44
C THR A 194 8.33 -28.55 3.11
N PRO A 195 8.30 -29.88 2.93
CA PRO A 195 9.19 -30.78 3.64
C PRO A 195 10.59 -30.69 3.03
N SER A 196 11.54 -30.08 3.75
CA SER A 196 12.96 -30.32 3.55
C SER A 196 13.76 -29.77 4.74
N ILE A 197 14.16 -30.72 5.61
CA ILE A 197 15.37 -30.74 6.43
C ILE A 197 15.33 -29.99 7.80
N ASN A 198 15.42 -30.84 8.85
CA ASN A 198 15.88 -30.69 10.24
C ASN A 198 15.32 -29.58 11.16
N PRO A 199 14.67 -29.96 12.29
CA PRO A 199 14.13 -29.04 13.28
C PRO A 199 15.17 -28.73 14.38
N LEU A 200 16.30 -28.12 14.03
CA LEU A 200 17.26 -27.64 15.04
C LEU A 200 17.86 -26.32 14.56
N SER A 201 17.26 -25.21 15.03
CA SER A 201 17.76 -23.82 15.07
C SER A 201 16.77 -22.82 14.45
N LEU A 202 15.75 -22.42 15.21
CA LEU A 202 15.16 -21.09 15.07
C LEU A 202 14.28 -20.82 16.29
N SER A 203 14.94 -20.68 17.44
CA SER A 203 14.37 -19.99 18.60
C SER A 203 14.24 -18.51 18.23
N CYS A 204 13.11 -18.13 17.64
CA CYS A 204 12.75 -16.74 17.43
C CYS A 204 12.01 -16.23 18.67
N SER A 205 12.75 -16.12 19.77
CA SER A 205 12.43 -15.27 20.91
C SER A 205 13.13 -13.93 20.66
N LEU A 206 12.48 -12.81 21.02
CA LEU A 206 12.87 -11.40 20.80
C LEU A 206 12.59 -10.90 19.36
N LEU A 207 11.67 -9.98 19.05
CA LEU A 207 11.05 -8.86 19.79
C LEU A 207 9.59 -8.70 19.32
N LEU A 208 8.66 -8.87 20.25
CA LEU A 208 7.23 -8.60 20.07
C LEU A 208 7.00 -7.08 20.00
N ARG A 209 6.46 -6.57 18.88
CA ARG A 209 5.67 -5.33 18.89
C ARG A 209 4.24 -5.65 18.42
N PRO A 210 3.21 -5.34 19.21
CA PRO A 210 1.81 -5.68 18.92
C PRO A 210 1.18 -4.89 17.76
N ASP A 211 1.86 -3.88 17.20
CA ASP A 211 1.23 -2.87 16.33
C ASP A 211 1.38 -3.12 14.81
N VAL A 212 1.78 -4.33 14.41
CA VAL A 212 1.91 -4.72 12.99
C VAL A 212 1.00 -5.92 12.74
N THR A 213 -0.29 -5.63 12.67
CA THR A 213 -1.30 -6.56 12.18
C THR A 213 -1.11 -6.68 10.68
N CYS A 214 -0.72 -7.88 10.20
CA CYS A 214 -1.08 -8.25 8.83
C CYS A 214 -2.61 -8.29 8.81
N CYS A 215 -3.17 -7.31 8.10
CA CYS A 215 -4.59 -6.97 7.94
C CYS A 215 -5.22 -6.17 9.07
N VAL A 216 -5.72 -5.00 8.71
CA VAL A 216 -6.94 -4.45 9.30
C VAL A 216 -8.04 -4.70 8.27
N ILE A 217 -8.73 -5.83 8.45
CA ILE A 217 -10.17 -6.02 8.67
C ILE A 217 -10.40 -7.54 8.77
#